data_AF-A0A659UPE0-F1
#
_entry.id   AF-A0A659UPE0-F1
#
_cell.length_a   1.000
_cell.length_b   1.000
_cell.length_c   1.000
_cell.angle_alpha   90.00
_cell.angle_beta   90.00
_cell.angle_gamma   90.00
#
_symmetry.space_group_name_H-M   'P 1'
#
loop_
_entity.id
_entity.type
_entity.pdbx_description
1 polymer ?
#
loop_
_entity_poly.entity_id
_entity_poly.type
_entity_poly.pdbx_seq_one_letter_code
_entity_poly.pdbx_strand_id
1 'polypeptide(L)'
;IAEADLVGIAGARAVCDPRGVLYFPELKLLTVSDLHLEKGSSLARRGTLIPPYDTGATLLRLQAVISDYQPSIVISLGDSFHDGGGAKRMHSSFRERLEALMAGRDWFRVVIAGDPE
;
A
#
# COMPACT_ATOMS: atom_id res chain seq x y z
N ILE A 1 -5.09 -17.34 11.04
CA ILE A 1 -4.06 -16.34 11.38
C ILE A 1 -3.14 -17.04 12.36
N ALA A 2 -1.92 -17.39 11.93
CA ALA A 2 -0.93 -17.96 12.85
C ALA A 2 -0.74 -17.01 14.04
N GLU A 3 -0.37 -17.55 15.18
CA GLU A 3 -0.10 -16.88 16.45
C GLU A 3 1.03 -15.85 16.27
N ALA A 4 0.73 -14.74 15.62
CA ALA A 4 1.64 -13.63 15.44
C ALA A 4 1.66 -12.87 16.76
N ASP A 5 2.84 -12.78 17.38
CA ASP A 5 3.06 -12.01 18.59
C ASP A 5 2.54 -10.58 18.37
N LEU A 6 1.49 -10.23 19.11
CA LEU A 6 0.91 -8.89 19.05
C LEU A 6 1.87 -7.92 19.71
N VAL A 7 2.20 -6.85 19.01
CA VAL A 7 2.99 -5.73 19.54
C VAL A 7 2.03 -4.66 20.07
N GLY A 8 2.33 -4.14 21.26
CA GLY A 8 1.63 -2.99 21.82
C GLY A 8 2.19 -1.68 21.28
N ILE A 9 1.34 -0.85 20.67
CA ILE A 9 1.70 0.45 20.10
C ILE A 9 0.73 1.49 20.65
N ALA A 10 1.23 2.42 21.47
CA ALA A 10 0.41 3.48 22.09
C ALA A 10 -0.89 2.97 22.77
N GLY A 11 -0.86 1.74 23.31
CA GLY A 11 -2.01 1.09 23.94
C GLY A 11 -2.90 0.25 23.02
N ALA A 12 -2.69 0.27 21.70
CA ALA A 12 -3.37 -0.60 20.75
C ALA A 12 -2.53 -1.86 20.44
N ARG A 13 -3.18 -2.97 20.07
CA ARG A 13 -2.47 -4.20 19.67
C ARG A 13 -2.40 -4.31 18.16
N ALA A 14 -1.21 -4.61 17.66
CA ALA A 14 -0.96 -4.74 16.23
C ALA A 14 -0.19 -6.02 15.88
N VAL A 15 -0.50 -6.57 14.72
CA VAL A 15 0.26 -7.64 14.07
C VAL A 15 1.28 -6.99 13.14
N CYS A 16 2.56 -7.25 13.39
CA CYS A 16 3.65 -6.93 12.47
C CYS A 16 3.78 -8.06 11.45
N ASP A 17 3.21 -7.87 10.26
CA ASP A 17 3.23 -8.90 9.23
C ASP A 17 4.52 -8.80 8.39
N PRO A 18 5.23 -9.90 8.14
CA PRO A 18 6.49 -9.90 7.39
C PRO A 18 6.33 -9.43 5.94
N ARG A 19 5.11 -9.32 5.42
CA ARG A 19 4.81 -8.71 4.11
C ARG A 19 4.91 -7.18 4.10
N GLY A 20 5.32 -6.57 5.22
CA GLY A 20 5.58 -5.15 5.33
C GLY A 20 4.34 -4.32 5.69
N VAL A 21 3.44 -4.89 6.47
CA VAL A 21 2.21 -4.20 6.90
C VAL A 21 2.03 -4.29 8.40
N LEU A 22 1.30 -3.31 8.95
CA LEU A 22 0.89 -3.29 10.34
C LEU A 22 -0.63 -3.40 10.40
N TYR A 23 -1.16 -4.44 11.04
CA TYR A 23 -2.60 -4.65 11.14
C TYR A 23 -3.08 -4.54 12.59
N PHE A 24 -4.11 -3.74 12.83
CA PHE A 24 -4.77 -3.56 14.13
C PHE A 24 -6.11 -4.30 14.12
N PRO A 25 -6.20 -5.52 14.69
CA PRO A 25 -7.41 -6.35 14.59
C PRO A 25 -8.65 -5.71 15.22
N GLU A 26 -8.44 -4.99 16.33
CA GLU A 26 -9.50 -4.32 17.10
C GLU A 26 -10.17 -3.20 16.30
N LEU A 27 -9.42 -2.57 15.40
CA LEU A 27 -9.86 -1.47 14.55
C LEU A 27 -10.19 -1.95 13.13
N LYS A 28 -9.92 -3.23 12.81
CA LYS A 28 -9.90 -3.75 11.43
C LYS A 28 -9.13 -2.83 10.48
N LEU A 29 -8.02 -2.31 10.96
CA LEU A 29 -7.25 -1.27 10.30
C LEU A 29 -5.94 -1.86 9.80
N LEU A 30 -5.67 -1.67 8.52
CA LEU A 30 -4.40 -2.03 7.88
C LEU A 30 -3.62 -0.77 7.56
N THR A 31 -2.41 -0.66 8.08
CA THR A 31 -1.47 0.40 7.75
C THR A 31 -0.39 -0.15 6.83
N VAL A 32 -0.15 0.57 5.73
CA VAL A 32 0.92 0.30 4.77
C VAL A 32 1.74 1.59 4.59
N SER A 33 3.05 1.47 4.39
CA SER A 33 3.91 2.60 4.03
C SER A 33 4.51 2.41 2.66
N ASP A 34 4.78 3.53 1.97
CA ASP A 34 5.63 3.59 0.78
C ASP A 34 5.30 2.52 -0.29
N LEU A 35 4.06 2.53 -0.79
CA LEU A 35 3.62 1.62 -1.85
C LEU A 35 4.45 1.75 -3.15
N HIS A 36 5.25 2.83 -3.30
CA HIS A 36 6.23 3.03 -4.38
C HIS A 36 5.71 2.63 -5.77
N LEU A 37 4.44 2.90 -6.04
CA LEU A 37 3.72 2.38 -7.21
C LEU A 37 4.29 2.93 -8.54
N GLU A 38 5.23 3.89 -8.47
CA GLU A 38 5.87 4.58 -9.59
C GLU A 38 7.39 4.45 -9.68
N LYS A 39 8.06 3.71 -8.77
CA LYS A 39 9.53 3.59 -8.89
C LYS A 39 9.93 2.88 -10.20
N GLY A 40 9.07 1.98 -10.70
CA GLY A 40 9.18 1.41 -12.04
C GLY A 40 8.89 2.38 -13.19
N SER A 41 7.92 3.30 -13.05
CA SER A 41 7.52 4.24 -14.13
C SER A 41 8.44 5.47 -14.26
N SER A 42 9.05 5.90 -13.14
CA SER A 42 9.99 7.03 -13.10
C SER A 42 11.38 6.64 -13.64
N LEU A 43 11.89 5.45 -13.28
CA LEU A 43 13.25 5.01 -13.64
C LEU A 43 13.36 4.41 -15.05
N ALA A 44 12.27 3.85 -15.60
CA ALA A 44 12.23 3.42 -17.01
C ALA A 44 12.50 4.56 -18.00
N ARG A 45 12.23 5.82 -17.61
CA ARG A 45 12.46 7.01 -18.43
C ARG A 45 13.93 7.48 -18.48
N ARG A 46 14.77 7.02 -17.54
CA ARG A 46 16.19 7.41 -17.42
C ARG A 46 17.17 6.35 -17.94
N GLY A 47 16.68 5.30 -18.60
CA GLY A 47 17.53 4.29 -19.25
C GLY A 47 18.13 3.24 -18.30
N THR A 48 17.74 3.25 -17.02
CA THR A 48 18.10 2.18 -16.08
C THR A 48 17.06 1.07 -16.16
N LEU A 49 17.49 -0.13 -16.54
CA LEU A 49 16.67 -1.35 -16.47
C LEU A 49 16.36 -1.68 -15.01
N ILE A 50 15.38 -0.99 -14.43
CA ILE A 50 14.69 -1.50 -13.25
C ILE A 50 13.58 -2.40 -13.76
N PRO A 51 13.51 -3.65 -13.31
CA PRO A 51 12.49 -4.57 -13.77
C PRO A 51 11.10 -3.91 -13.60
N PRO A 52 10.24 -3.84 -14.64
CA PRO A 52 8.90 -3.21 -14.58
C PRO A 52 7.91 -3.91 -13.64
N TYR A 53 8.39 -4.83 -12.80
CA TYR A 53 7.62 -5.78 -12.01
C TYR A 53 7.27 -5.27 -10.60
N ASP A 54 7.72 -4.06 -10.23
CA ASP A 54 7.62 -3.58 -8.85
C ASP A 54 6.17 -3.24 -8.44
N THR A 55 5.43 -2.50 -9.28
CA THR A 55 4.03 -2.11 -9.00
C THR A 55 3.09 -3.32 -8.94
N GLY A 56 3.22 -4.25 -9.89
CA GLY A 56 2.37 -5.45 -9.94
C GLY A 56 2.62 -6.40 -8.75
N ALA A 57 3.89 -6.58 -8.37
CA ALA A 57 4.26 -7.37 -7.20
C ALA A 57 3.76 -6.73 -5.89
N THR A 58 3.82 -5.40 -5.78
CA THR A 58 3.28 -4.69 -4.61
C THR A 58 1.76 -4.83 -4.51
N LEU A 59 1.02 -4.65 -5.62
CA LEU A 59 -0.43 -4.88 -5.64
C LEU A 59 -0.81 -6.33 -5.31
N LEU A 60 -0.02 -7.32 -5.76
CA LEU A 60 -0.20 -8.73 -5.41
C LEU A 60 -0.03 -8.98 -3.90
N ARG A 61 1.04 -8.45 -3.30
CA ARG A 61 1.27 -8.58 -1.84
C ARG A 61 0.16 -7.90 -1.04
N LEU A 62 -0.22 -6.69 -1.45
CA LEU A 62 -1.30 -5.93 -0.83
C LEU A 62 -2.63 -6.68 -0.92
N GLN A 63 -2.95 -7.26 -2.07
CA GLN A 63 -4.13 -8.11 -2.24
C GLN A 63 -4.12 -9.31 -1.30
N ALA A 64 -2.99 -10.02 -1.18
CA ALA A 64 -2.88 -11.17 -0.29
C ALA A 64 -3.14 -10.78 1.17
N VAL A 65 -2.55 -9.69 1.62
CA VAL A 65 -2.75 -9.15 2.98
C VAL A 65 -4.22 -8.75 3.21
N ILE A 66 -4.81 -8.01 2.28
CA ILE A 66 -6.22 -7.58 2.39
C ILE A 66 -7.15 -8.80 2.40
N SER A 67 -6.85 -9.83 1.61
CA SER A 67 -7.60 -11.07 1.59
C SER A 67 -7.55 -11.82 2.92
N ASP A 68 -6.39 -11.84 3.57
CA ASP A 68 -6.19 -12.56 4.82
C ASP A 68 -6.83 -11.84 6.02
N TYR A 69 -6.67 -10.53 6.10
CA TYR A 69 -7.11 -9.74 7.26
C TYR A 69 -8.49 -9.09 7.10
N GLN A 70 -9.00 -8.99 5.87
CA GLN A 70 -10.29 -8.35 5.55
C GLN A 70 -10.48 -7.00 6.29
N PRO A 71 -9.55 -6.04 6.17
CA PRO A 71 -9.65 -4.77 6.86
C PRO A 71 -10.85 -3.96 6.33
N SER A 72 -11.52 -3.23 7.21
CA SER A 72 -12.52 -2.22 6.83
C SER A 72 -11.87 -0.86 6.56
N ILE A 73 -10.69 -0.60 7.15
CA ILE A 73 -9.95 0.65 7.01
C ILE A 73 -8.54 0.34 6.49
N VAL A 74 -8.08 1.07 5.48
CA VAL A 74 -6.70 1.02 5.00
C VAL A 74 -6.09 2.42 5.06
N ILE A 75 -4.92 2.54 5.70
CA ILE A 75 -4.15 3.79 5.77
C ILE A 75 -2.84 3.59 5.02
N SER A 76 -2.64 4.39 3.97
CA SER A 76 -1.35 4.52 3.29
C SER A 76 -0.58 5.69 3.86
N LEU A 77 0.59 5.44 4.45
CA LEU A 77 1.49 6.45 4.98
C LEU A 77 2.50 6.86 3.90
N GLY A 78 2.42 8.11 3.42
CA GLY A 78 3.43 8.72 2.54
C GLY A 78 3.29 8.43 1.04
N ASP A 79 4.46 8.42 0.37
CA ASP A 79 4.72 8.52 -1.08
C ASP A 79 4.12 7.38 -1.91
N SER A 80 2.79 7.37 -2.02
CA SER A 80 2.06 6.47 -2.91
C SER A 80 2.26 6.89 -4.37
N PHE A 81 2.57 8.18 -4.62
CA PHE A 81 2.81 8.78 -5.93
C PHE A 81 3.79 9.96 -5.83
N HIS A 82 4.83 9.90 -6.66
CA HIS A 82 5.99 10.80 -6.63
C HIS A 82 5.73 12.19 -7.27
N ASP A 83 4.61 12.35 -7.98
CA ASP A 83 4.06 13.64 -8.43
C ASP A 83 2.53 13.53 -8.68
N GLY A 84 1.82 14.67 -8.78
CA GLY A 84 0.36 14.71 -8.96
C GLY A 84 -0.14 14.12 -10.28
N GLY A 85 0.76 13.74 -11.19
CA GLY A 85 0.48 13.00 -12.42
C GLY A 85 0.70 11.49 -12.31
N GLY A 86 1.22 10.99 -11.19
CA GLY A 86 1.59 9.58 -11.04
C GLY A 86 0.41 8.63 -11.13
N ALA A 87 -0.72 9.03 -10.53
CA ALA A 87 -1.97 8.30 -10.69
C ALA A 87 -2.35 8.20 -12.17
N LYS A 88 -2.16 9.24 -13.00
CA LYS A 88 -2.53 9.25 -14.44
C LYS A 88 -1.60 8.41 -15.31
N ARG A 89 -0.34 8.20 -14.90
CA ARG A 89 0.66 7.40 -15.64
C ARG A 89 0.63 5.91 -15.32
N MET A 90 -0.04 5.51 -14.23
CA MET A 90 -0.26 4.11 -13.90
C MET A 90 -1.02 3.40 -15.04
N HIS A 91 -0.50 2.26 -15.47
CA HIS A 91 -1.16 1.40 -16.45
C HIS A 91 -2.59 1.06 -15.98
N SER A 92 -3.58 1.10 -16.87
CA SER A 92 -5.00 0.96 -16.53
C SER A 92 -5.29 -0.29 -15.70
N SER A 93 -4.67 -1.43 -16.04
CA SER A 93 -4.84 -2.68 -15.29
C SER A 93 -4.40 -2.61 -13.82
N PHE A 94 -3.40 -1.79 -13.50
CA PHE A 94 -2.96 -1.60 -12.10
C PHE A 94 -3.90 -0.65 -11.36
N ARG A 95 -4.44 0.36 -12.05
CA ARG A 95 -5.47 1.24 -11.49
C ARG A 95 -6.73 0.45 -11.14
N GLU A 96 -7.26 -0.32 -12.10
CA GLU A 96 -8.46 -1.14 -11.90
C GLU A 96 -8.28 -2.10 -10.72
N ARG A 97 -7.09 -2.70 -10.60
CA ARG A 97 -6.77 -3.58 -9.47
C ARG A 97 -6.73 -2.82 -8.14
N LEU A 98 -6.13 -1.64 -8.10
CA LEU A 98 -6.11 -0.81 -6.90
C LEU A 98 -7.52 -0.37 -6.51
N GLU A 99 -8.34 0.07 -7.46
CA GLU A 99 -9.74 0.43 -7.25
C GLU A 99 -10.54 -0.75 -6.69
N ALA A 100 -10.32 -1.96 -7.20
CA ALA A 100 -10.94 -3.17 -6.66
C ALA A 100 -10.51 -3.48 -5.21
N LEU A 101 -9.25 -3.19 -4.85
CA LEU A 101 -8.78 -3.33 -3.47
C LEU A 101 -9.38 -2.26 -2.54
N MET A 102 -9.66 -1.06 -3.06
CA MET A 102 -10.29 0.03 -2.31
C MET A 102 -11.81 -0.16 -2.13
N ALA A 103 -12.46 -0.85 -3.06
CA ALA A 103 -13.91 -1.01 -3.06
C ALA A 103 -14.44 -1.62 -1.74
N GLY A 104 -15.43 -0.95 -1.15
CA GLY A 104 -16.07 -1.37 0.10
C GLY A 104 -15.23 -1.14 1.37
N ARG A 105 -14.16 -0.33 1.28
CA ARG A 105 -13.27 -0.01 2.40
C ARG A 105 -13.06 1.49 2.52
N ASP A 106 -12.87 1.95 3.75
CA ASP A 106 -12.44 3.32 4.00
C ASP A 106 -10.94 3.39 3.75
N TRP A 107 -10.54 4.08 2.68
CA TRP A 107 -9.15 4.19 2.27
C TRP A 107 -8.64 5.61 2.48
N PHE A 108 -7.69 5.77 3.39
CA PHE A 108 -7.08 7.05 3.71
C PHE A 108 -5.63 7.09 3.26
N ARG A 109 -5.19 8.23 2.74
CA ARG A 109 -3.78 8.54 2.54
C ARG A 109 -3.38 9.62 3.55
N VAL A 110 -2.26 9.40 4.24
CA VAL A 110 -1.60 10.45 5.03
C VAL A 110 -0.56 11.11 4.15
N VAL A 111 -0.77 12.39 3.86
CA VAL A 111 0.12 13.23 3.05
C VAL A 111 1.21 13.79 3.95
N ILE A 112 2.48 13.67 3.52
CA ILE A 112 3.64 14.19 4.22
C ILE A 112 4.27 15.36 3.45
N ALA A 113 5.12 16.16 4.12
CA ALA A 113 5.78 17.28 3.48
C ALA A 113 6.62 16.83 2.26
N GLY A 114 6.30 17.35 1.08
CA GLY A 114 6.92 16.96 -0.19
C GLY A 114 6.02 16.11 -1.11
N ASP A 115 4.91 15.60 -0.60
CA ASP A 115 3.90 14.94 -1.43
C ASP A 115 3.16 15.97 -2.32
N PRO A 116 2.86 15.61 -3.57
CA PRO A 116 2.02 16.43 -4.45
C PRO A 116 0.57 16.49 -3.93
N GLU A 117 -0.09 17.63 -4.10
CA GLU A 117 -1.54 17.79 -3.90
C GLU A 117 -2.37 16.94 -4.88
#